data_AF-A0A7V5FRF3-F1
#
_entry.id   AF-A0A7V5FRF3-F1
#
_cell.length_a   1.000
_cell.length_b   1.000
_cell.length_c   1.000
_cell.angle_alpha   90.00
_cell.angle_beta   90.00
_cell.angle_gamma   90.00
#
_symmetry.space_group_name_H-M   'P 1'
#
loop_
_entity.id
_entity.type
_entity.pdbx_description
1 polymer ?
#
loop_
_entity_poly.entity_id
_entity_poly.type
_entity_poly.pdbx_seq_one_letter_code
_entity_poly.pdbx_strand_id
1 'polypeptide(L)'
;MKKLILATIACALIAAPAFGADFAAEQAKSLGNIITKMEQVKNDPAQMDALTAQRNCIEKATKVEDLQGCMDKAKGDDKKAEKK
;
A
#
# COMPACT_ATOMS: atom_id res chain seq x y z
N MET A 1 -48.01 -8.05 25.43
CA MET A 1 -46.53 -7.92 25.50
C MET A 1 -45.94 -8.30 24.14
N LYS A 2 -44.86 -7.64 23.71
CA LYS A 2 -44.14 -7.75 22.41
C LYS A 2 -44.66 -6.84 21.30
N LYS A 3 -43.95 -5.73 21.10
CA LYS A 3 -43.61 -5.07 19.82
C LYS A 3 -42.99 -3.71 20.14
N LEU A 4 -41.76 -3.71 20.65
CA LEU A 4 -41.00 -2.47 20.87
C LEU A 4 -39.50 -2.77 21.01
N ILE A 5 -38.91 -3.46 20.04
CA ILE A 5 -37.46 -3.45 19.83
C ILE A 5 -37.22 -3.51 18.32
N LEU A 6 -37.39 -2.39 17.63
CA LEU A 6 -37.03 -2.25 16.23
C LEU A 6 -36.47 -0.83 16.00
N ALA A 7 -35.38 -0.47 16.71
CA ALA A 7 -34.84 0.89 16.58
C ALA A 7 -33.36 1.09 16.95
N THR A 8 -32.52 0.05 17.09
CA THR A 8 -31.15 0.27 17.63
C THR A 8 -29.99 -0.41 16.89
N ILE A 9 -30.20 -0.96 15.69
CA ILE A 9 -29.10 -1.59 14.93
C ILE A 9 -29.06 -1.04 13.50
N ALA A 10 -29.03 0.29 13.35
CA ALA A 10 -28.93 0.94 12.04
C ALA A 10 -27.78 1.96 11.93
N CYS A 11 -26.93 2.11 12.95
CA CYS A 11 -25.82 3.08 12.92
C CYS A 11 -24.46 2.50 13.37
N ALA A 12 -24.23 1.20 13.23
CA ALA A 12 -22.91 0.61 13.54
C ALA A 12 -22.08 0.23 12.30
N LEU A 13 -22.56 0.51 11.07
CA LEU A 13 -21.92 0.01 9.84
C LEU A 13 -21.49 1.06 8.83
N ILE A 14 -21.64 2.36 9.10
CA ILE A 14 -21.24 3.40 8.13
C ILE A 14 -20.43 4.49 8.81
N ALA A 15 -19.35 4.08 9.45
CA ALA A 15 -18.23 4.96 9.73
C ALA A 15 -16.95 4.13 9.67
N ALA A 16 -16.78 3.33 8.61
CA ALA A 16 -15.42 3.06 8.16
C ALA A 16 -14.88 4.44 7.72
N PRO A 17 -13.83 4.97 8.35
CA PRO A 17 -13.34 6.30 8.03
C PRO A 17 -12.95 6.30 6.56
N ALA A 18 -13.44 7.28 5.80
CA ALA A 18 -13.13 7.46 4.37
C ALA A 18 -11.61 7.37 4.08
N PHE A 19 -10.77 7.73 5.05
CA PHE A 19 -9.32 7.59 5.03
C PHE A 19 -8.78 6.16 4.82
N GLY A 20 -9.54 5.11 5.17
CA GLY A 20 -9.12 3.72 4.97
C GLY A 20 -9.21 3.24 3.52
N ALA A 21 -10.21 3.76 2.76
CA ALA A 21 -10.38 3.40 1.35
C ALA A 21 -9.29 4.04 0.47
N ASP A 22 -8.95 5.30 0.72
CA ASP A 22 -7.88 6.00 -0.01
C ASP A 22 -6.50 5.35 0.25
N PHE A 23 -6.23 4.94 1.49
CA PHE A 23 -5.00 4.23 1.82
C PHE A 23 -4.89 2.87 1.11
N ALA A 24 -5.95 2.06 1.17
CA ALA A 24 -5.97 0.74 0.52
C ALA A 24 -5.85 0.87 -1.01
N ALA A 25 -6.48 1.89 -1.61
CA ALA A 25 -6.38 2.15 -3.05
C ALA A 25 -4.96 2.57 -3.47
N GLU A 26 -4.32 3.47 -2.73
CA GLU A 26 -2.94 3.91 -3.01
C GLU A 26 -1.92 2.79 -2.76
N GLN A 27 -2.13 1.96 -1.73
CA GLN A 27 -1.31 0.77 -1.48
C GLN A 27 -1.44 -0.24 -2.63
N ALA A 28 -2.66 -0.56 -3.05
CA ALA A 28 -2.91 -1.50 -4.15
C ALA A 28 -2.30 -0.99 -5.47
N LYS A 29 -2.46 0.29 -5.78
CA LYS A 29 -1.86 0.93 -6.96
C LYS A 29 -0.34 0.88 -6.94
N SER A 30 0.25 1.18 -5.77
CA SER A 30 1.70 1.14 -5.56
C SER A 30 2.26 -0.28 -5.72
N LEU A 31 1.60 -1.28 -5.11
CA LEU A 31 1.98 -2.68 -5.25
C LEU A 31 1.84 -3.17 -6.69
N GLY A 32 0.76 -2.80 -7.38
CA GLY A 32 0.57 -3.12 -8.79
C GLY A 32 1.71 -2.60 -9.66
N ASN A 33 2.11 -1.34 -9.47
CA ASN A 33 3.25 -0.75 -10.19
C ASN A 33 4.57 -1.48 -9.91
N ILE A 34 4.82 -1.88 -8.66
CA ILE A 34 6.04 -2.63 -8.30
C ILE A 34 6.05 -3.99 -8.98
N ILE A 35 4.93 -4.72 -8.96
CA ILE A 35 4.82 -6.03 -9.63
C ILE A 35 5.08 -5.90 -11.13
N THR A 36 4.49 -4.90 -11.80
CA THR A 36 4.76 -4.64 -13.22
C THR A 36 6.24 -4.35 -13.47
N LYS A 37 6.89 -3.57 -12.62
CA LYS A 37 8.34 -3.32 -12.73
C LYS A 37 9.15 -4.60 -12.49
N MET A 38 8.78 -5.44 -11.54
CA MET A 38 9.46 -6.73 -11.28
C MET A 38 9.40 -7.63 -12.51
N GLU A 39 8.28 -7.67 -13.22
CA GLU A 39 8.19 -8.41 -14.49
C GLU A 39 9.12 -7.86 -15.57
N GLN A 40 9.28 -6.53 -15.63
CA GLN A 40 10.18 -5.86 -16.58
C GLN A 40 11.66 -6.10 -16.27
N VAL A 41 12.03 -6.11 -14.98
CA VAL A 41 13.42 -6.28 -14.53
C VAL A 41 13.74 -7.70 -14.09
N LYS A 42 12.91 -8.71 -14.42
CA LYS A 42 13.06 -10.10 -13.95
C LYS A 42 14.42 -10.75 -14.24
N ASN A 43 15.18 -10.22 -15.19
CA ASN A 43 16.52 -10.69 -15.55
C ASN A 43 17.65 -9.92 -14.85
N ASP A 44 17.33 -8.88 -14.09
CA ASP A 44 18.26 -8.09 -13.29
C ASP A 44 17.99 -8.35 -11.79
N PRO A 45 18.78 -9.23 -11.16
CA PRO A 45 18.58 -9.61 -9.77
C PRO A 45 18.74 -8.42 -8.80
N ALA A 46 19.60 -7.45 -9.11
CA ALA A 46 19.81 -6.29 -8.23
C ALA A 46 18.57 -5.39 -8.20
N GLN A 47 17.92 -5.19 -9.35
CA GLN A 47 16.66 -4.45 -9.42
C GLN A 47 15.48 -5.25 -8.84
N MET A 48 15.47 -6.58 -9.03
CA MET A 48 14.47 -7.45 -8.40
C MET A 48 14.53 -7.43 -6.87
N ASP A 49 15.73 -7.44 -6.28
CA ASP A 49 15.91 -7.34 -4.83
C ASP A 49 15.44 -5.98 -4.29
N ALA A 50 15.76 -4.89 -4.99
CA ALA A 50 15.32 -3.54 -4.63
C ALA A 50 13.78 -3.41 -4.67
N LEU A 51 13.15 -3.92 -5.74
CA LEU A 51 11.69 -3.93 -5.87
C LEU A 51 11.02 -4.87 -4.85
N THR A 52 11.64 -6.00 -4.52
CA THR A 52 11.14 -6.93 -3.49
C THR A 52 11.19 -6.28 -2.10
N ALA A 53 12.26 -5.54 -1.79
CA ALA A 53 12.36 -4.78 -0.56
C ALA A 53 11.30 -3.67 -0.50
N GLN A 54 11.07 -2.97 -1.62
CA GLN A 54 10.03 -1.95 -1.74
C GLN A 54 8.62 -2.54 -1.54
N ARG A 55 8.33 -3.66 -2.20
CA ARG A 55 7.06 -4.40 -2.05
C ARG A 55 6.80 -4.76 -0.58
N ASN A 56 7.78 -5.35 0.09
CA ASN A 56 7.67 -5.74 1.50
C ASN A 56 7.45 -4.54 2.43
N CYS A 57 8.05 -3.39 2.13
CA CYS A 57 7.82 -2.16 2.88
C CYS A 57 6.36 -1.70 2.75
N ILE A 58 5.84 -1.68 1.52
CA ILE A 58 4.47 -1.23 1.22
C ILE A 58 3.43 -2.21 1.77
N GLU A 59 3.65 -3.54 1.69
CA GLU A 59 2.77 -4.54 2.30
C GLU A 59 2.67 -4.39 3.83
N LYS A 60 3.71 -3.86 4.48
CA LYS A 60 3.74 -3.60 5.92
C LYS A 60 3.28 -2.20 6.31
N ALA A 61 3.10 -1.30 5.35
CA ALA A 61 2.58 0.03 5.62
C ALA A 61 1.16 -0.09 6.19
N THR A 62 0.89 0.66 7.25
CA THR A 62 -0.45 0.70 7.88
C THR A 62 -1.08 2.09 7.81
N LYS A 63 -0.28 3.08 7.39
CA LYS A 63 -0.65 4.49 7.27
C LYS A 63 -0.10 5.07 5.98
N VAL A 64 -0.73 6.14 5.49
CA VAL A 64 -0.32 6.86 4.28
C VAL A 64 1.12 7.37 4.39
N GLU A 65 1.53 7.84 5.57
CA GLU A 65 2.91 8.30 5.82
C GLU A 65 3.95 7.19 5.65
N ASP A 66 3.62 5.96 6.08
CA ASP A 66 4.49 4.78 5.89
C ASP A 66 4.63 4.46 4.39
N LEU A 67 3.52 4.57 3.65
CA LEU A 67 3.49 4.34 2.21
C LEU A 67 4.42 5.32 1.47
N GLN A 68 4.32 6.61 1.81
CA GLN A 68 5.18 7.66 1.27
C GLN A 68 6.65 7.40 1.62
N GLY A 69 6.95 7.07 2.88
CA GLY A 69 8.31 6.73 3.31
C GLY A 69 8.92 5.52 2.59
N CYS A 70 8.11 4.50 2.28
CA CYS A 70 8.53 3.35 1.47
C CYS A 70 8.81 3.74 0.00
N MET A 71 8.04 4.66 -0.56
CA MET A 71 8.23 5.14 -1.94
C MET A 71 9.46 6.06 -2.07
N ASP A 72 9.71 6.93 -1.10
CA ASP A 72 10.87 7.84 -1.09
C ASP A 72 12.21 7.10 -0.95
N LYS A 73 12.25 6.02 -0.15
CA LYS A 73 13.45 5.17 -0.05
C LYS A 73 13.81 4.53 -1.39
N ALA A 74 12.83 4.01 -2.12
CA ALA A 74 13.07 3.40 -3.42
C ALA A 74 13.61 4.40 -4.47
N LYS A 75 13.14 5.65 -4.46
CA LYS A 75 13.71 6.72 -5.31
C LYS A 75 15.14 7.09 -4.93
N GLY A 76 15.52 6.94 -3.67
CA GLY A 76 16.87 7.20 -3.18
C GLY A 76 17.89 6.15 -3.64
N ASP A 77 17.50 4.87 -3.71
CA ASP A 77 18.34 3.78 -4.21
C ASP A 77 18.50 3.80 -5.74
N ASP A 78 17.45 4.19 -6.48
CA ASP A 78 17.50 4.40 -7.94
C ASP A 78 18.58 5.45 -8.32
N LYS A 79 18.62 6.58 -7.60
CA LYS A 79 19.66 7.61 -7.79
C LYS A 79 21.07 7.17 -7.41
N LYS A 80 21.21 6.14 -6.59
CA LYS A 80 22.53 5.61 -6.20
C LYS A 80 23.05 4.58 -7.19
N ALA A 81 22.15 3.90 -7.90
CA ALA A 81 22.50 2.99 -9.00
C ALA A 81 23.02 3.74 -10.25
N GLU A 82 22.54 4.96 -10.53
CA GLU A 82 23.04 5.79 -11.64
C GLU A 82 24.44 6.42 -11.44
N LYS A 83 25.06 6.27 -10.27
CA LYS A 83 26.32 6.94 -9.93
C LYS A 83 27.55 6.03 -9.81
N LYS A 84 27.51 4.82 -10.38
CA LYS A 84 28.66 3.90 -10.40
C LYS A 84 29.10 3.53 -11.79
#